data_AF-A0A151F0K1-F1
#
_entry.id   AF-A0A151F0K1-F1
#
_cell.length_a   1.000
_cell.length_b   1.000
_cell.length_c   1.000
_cell.angle_alpha   90.00
_cell.angle_beta   90.00
_cell.angle_gamma   90.00
#
_symmetry.space_group_name_H-M   'P 1'
#
loop_
_entity.id
_entity.type
_entity.pdbx_description
1 polymer ?
#
loop_
_entity_poly.entity_id
_entity_poly.type
_entity_poly.pdbx_seq_one_letter_code
_entity_poly.pdbx_strand_id
1 'polypeptide(L)'
;MITHVVADLWDCSPHHAFYWLLLVIPFLFAKFNLGKYFSSPEGGKKPQLKEGTMYLVKGKDIERSYLLFAEAIGENPETGGLLITRKSPSRVKTAYNLAGISALWLSQKEEENVLYPSQLPKLVYLISQAVFDQKGSVVLLDGIEYLIVHNKFERVLKQLYIIREVLYRHGGILLIPLDPEAFSEKELGFLEKESVSI
;
A
#
# COMPACT_ATOMS: atom_id res chain seq x y z
N MET A 1 -12.43 -55.28 24.63
CA MET A 1 -11.58 -55.57 25.80
C MET A 1 -10.19 -55.88 25.25
N ILE A 2 -9.18 -55.06 25.61
CA ILE A 2 -7.72 -55.27 25.41
C ILE A 2 -7.22 -55.03 23.96
N THR A 3 -6.06 -54.44 23.62
CA THR A 3 -5.13 -53.36 24.07
C THR A 3 -4.16 -53.15 22.87
N HIS A 4 -3.43 -52.02 22.82
CA HIS A 4 -2.38 -51.63 21.83
C HIS A 4 -2.92 -51.21 20.46
N VAL A 5 -2.58 -50.06 19.85
CA VAL A 5 -1.25 -49.55 19.50
C VAL A 5 -1.35 -48.02 19.37
N VAL A 6 -0.64 -47.30 20.24
CA VAL A 6 -0.20 -45.92 19.99
C VAL A 6 1.19 -46.04 19.40
N ALA A 7 1.49 -45.20 18.40
CA ALA A 7 2.69 -45.17 17.56
C ALA A 7 2.58 -46.07 16.33
N ASP A 8 2.27 -45.45 15.18
CA ASP A 8 2.86 -45.74 13.85
C ASP A 8 2.08 -45.00 12.75
N LEU A 9 2.24 -43.67 12.69
CA LEU A 9 1.86 -42.87 11.51
C LEU A 9 2.98 -41.86 11.15
N TRP A 10 4.24 -42.22 11.40
CA TRP A 10 5.42 -41.47 10.92
C TRP A 10 6.10 -42.16 9.72
N ASP A 11 5.42 -43.04 9.00
CA ASP A 11 6.07 -43.72 7.87
C ASP A 11 5.21 -43.66 6.61
N CYS A 12 5.43 -42.64 5.79
CA CYS A 12 5.01 -42.61 4.38
C CYS A 12 5.81 -41.57 3.55
N SER A 13 6.81 -42.09 2.84
CA SER A 13 7.45 -41.71 1.56
C SER A 13 7.17 -40.33 0.88
N PRO A 14 8.17 -39.69 0.23
CA PRO A 14 8.15 -38.27 -0.18
C PRO A 14 7.34 -37.94 -1.45
N HIS A 15 6.60 -38.89 -2.04
CA HIS A 15 5.98 -38.70 -3.36
C HIS A 15 4.49 -38.28 -3.34
N HIS A 16 3.84 -38.26 -2.18
CA HIS A 16 2.41 -37.88 -2.08
C HIS A 16 2.15 -36.48 -1.52
N ALA A 17 3.17 -35.79 -0.98
CA ALA A 17 3.03 -34.42 -0.47
C ALA A 17 2.88 -33.36 -1.58
N PHE A 18 3.23 -33.70 -2.82
CA PHE A 18 3.27 -32.74 -3.93
C PHE A 18 1.91 -32.50 -4.61
N TYR A 19 0.98 -33.46 -4.53
CA TYR A 19 -0.33 -33.35 -5.18
C TYR A 19 -1.41 -32.67 -4.31
N TRP A 20 -1.23 -32.62 -2.99
CA TRP A 20 -2.17 -31.97 -2.08
C TRP A 20 -1.98 -30.44 -1.99
N LEU A 21 -0.84 -29.91 -2.42
CA LEU A 21 -0.58 -28.46 -2.44
C LEU A 21 -1.21 -27.74 -3.63
N LEU A 22 -1.46 -28.43 -4.75
CA LEU A 22 -2.04 -27.83 -5.97
C LEU A 22 -3.56 -27.69 -5.95
N LEU A 23 -4.27 -28.40 -5.07
CA LEU A 23 -5.75 -28.34 -4.99
C LEU A 23 -6.28 -27.37 -3.92
N VAL A 24 -5.42 -26.83 -3.04
CA VAL A 24 -5.86 -25.87 -2.00
C VAL A 24 -5.73 -24.41 -2.47
N ILE A 25 -4.92 -24.15 -3.50
CA ILE A 25 -4.65 -22.79 -4.02
C ILE A 25 -5.91 -22.11 -4.62
N PRO A 26 -6.83 -22.79 -5.34
CA PRO A 26 -8.02 -22.11 -5.86
C PRO A 26 -9.06 -21.79 -4.77
N PHE A 27 -9.05 -22.53 -3.65
CA PHE A 27 -10.07 -22.37 -2.60
C PHE A 27 -9.76 -21.24 -1.61
N LEU A 28 -8.48 -20.85 -1.47
CA LEU A 28 -8.10 -19.66 -0.72
C LEU A 28 -8.41 -18.35 -1.47
N PHE A 29 -8.39 -18.37 -2.80
CA PHE A 29 -8.80 -17.22 -3.62
C PHE A 29 -10.33 -17.03 -3.67
N ALA A 30 -11.11 -18.11 -3.59
CA ALA A 30 -12.56 -18.06 -3.78
C ALA A 30 -13.36 -17.45 -2.61
N LYS A 31 -12.75 -17.26 -1.42
CA LYS A 31 -13.45 -16.66 -0.26
C LYS A 31 -13.43 -15.14 -0.21
N PHE A 32 -12.70 -14.46 -1.10
CA PHE A 32 -12.71 -13.00 -1.18
C PHE A 32 -13.48 -12.58 -2.43
N ASN A 33 -14.67 -12.00 -2.24
CA ASN A 33 -15.51 -11.49 -3.31
C ASN A 33 -14.92 -10.16 -3.84
N LEU A 34 -13.73 -10.24 -4.47
CA LEU A 34 -13.07 -9.14 -5.17
C LEU A 34 -13.92 -8.62 -6.34
N GLY A 35 -14.90 -9.39 -6.82
CA GLY A 35 -15.80 -9.01 -7.91
C GLY A 35 -16.58 -7.72 -7.64
N LYS A 36 -16.79 -7.33 -6.38
CA LYS A 36 -17.38 -6.03 -6.02
C LYS A 36 -16.41 -4.85 -6.06
N TYR A 37 -15.10 -5.09 -6.02
CA TYR A 37 -14.05 -4.07 -6.05
C TYR A 37 -13.42 -3.92 -7.44
N PHE A 38 -13.59 -4.92 -8.31
CA PHE A 38 -13.18 -4.89 -9.72
C PHE A 38 -14.07 -4.02 -10.62
N SER A 39 -15.04 -3.28 -10.09
CA SER A 39 -15.66 -2.18 -10.82
C SER A 39 -14.67 -1.02 -10.94
N SER A 40 -13.66 -1.22 -11.79
CA SER A 40 -12.87 -0.16 -12.40
C SER A 40 -13.85 0.82 -13.03
N PRO A 41 -13.75 2.14 -12.78
CA PRO A 41 -14.51 3.10 -13.55
C PRO A 41 -14.19 2.86 -15.03
N GLU A 42 -15.27 2.69 -15.78
CA GLU A 42 -15.34 2.05 -17.09
C GLU A 42 -14.15 2.29 -18.05
N GLY A 43 -13.60 1.21 -18.60
CA GLY A 43 -12.96 1.19 -19.92
C GLY A 43 -11.62 1.93 -20.10
N GLY A 44 -11.05 2.55 -19.07
CA GLY A 44 -9.77 3.26 -19.15
C GLY A 44 -8.57 2.32 -19.24
N LYS A 45 -7.60 2.63 -20.11
CA LYS A 45 -6.27 1.98 -20.07
C LYS A 45 -5.69 2.11 -18.65
N LYS A 46 -5.19 1.00 -18.09
CA LYS A 46 -4.49 1.03 -16.80
C LYS A 46 -3.35 2.07 -16.84
N PRO A 47 -3.24 2.96 -15.84
CA PRO A 47 -2.19 3.96 -15.83
C PRO A 47 -0.83 3.26 -15.68
N GLN A 48 0.10 3.55 -16.60
CA GLN A 48 1.48 3.11 -16.47
C GLN A 48 2.21 4.08 -15.54
N LEU A 49 2.55 3.59 -14.34
CA LEU A 49 3.29 4.36 -13.36
C LEU A 49 4.76 4.46 -13.79
N LYS A 50 5.33 5.67 -13.68
CA LYS A 50 6.71 5.97 -14.02
C LYS A 50 7.52 6.20 -12.74
N GLU A 51 8.72 5.63 -12.70
CA GLU A 51 9.68 5.89 -11.64
C GLU A 51 9.93 7.40 -11.46
N GLY A 52 10.20 7.80 -10.22
CA GLY A 52 10.48 9.17 -9.85
C GLY A 52 9.27 10.11 -9.87
N THR A 53 8.05 9.56 -9.83
CA THR A 53 6.81 10.32 -9.99
C THR A 53 5.93 10.23 -8.75
N MET A 54 5.32 11.38 -8.41
CA MET A 54 4.24 11.49 -7.42
C MET A 54 2.91 11.56 -8.15
N TYR A 55 1.97 10.72 -7.76
CA TYR A 55 0.63 10.63 -8.33
C TYR A 55 -0.44 11.02 -7.32
N LEU A 56 -1.38 11.87 -7.74
CA LEU A 56 -2.63 12.09 -7.01
C LEU A 56 -3.69 11.15 -7.57
N VAL A 57 -4.10 10.20 -6.75
CA VAL A 57 -5.18 9.28 -7.11
C VAL A 57 -6.49 9.93 -6.67
N LYS A 58 -7.19 10.55 -7.62
CA LYS A 58 -8.40 11.32 -7.31
C LYS A 58 -9.59 10.37 -7.17
N GLY A 59 -10.30 10.49 -6.05
CA GLY A 59 -11.52 9.75 -5.83
C GLY A 59 -11.97 9.83 -4.38
N LYS A 60 -13.27 9.61 -4.16
CA LYS A 60 -13.85 9.59 -2.81
C LYS A 60 -13.48 8.34 -2.03
N ASP A 61 -13.21 7.24 -2.75
CA ASP A 61 -12.89 5.95 -2.15
C ASP A 61 -11.43 5.55 -2.36
N ILE A 62 -10.82 5.09 -1.28
CA ILE A 62 -9.43 4.67 -1.22
C ILE A 62 -9.20 3.28 -1.81
N GLU A 63 -10.24 2.46 -1.95
CA GLU A 63 -10.08 1.07 -2.42
C GLU A 63 -9.39 1.01 -3.78
N ARG A 64 -9.67 1.96 -4.69
CA ARG A 64 -8.97 2.10 -5.98
C ARG A 64 -7.46 2.27 -5.80
N SER A 65 -7.03 3.04 -4.81
CA SER A 65 -5.62 3.30 -4.55
C SER A 65 -4.90 2.11 -3.94
N TYR A 66 -5.58 1.35 -3.07
CA TYR A 66 -5.02 0.08 -2.57
C TYR A 66 -4.84 -0.94 -3.70
N LEU A 67 -5.81 -1.06 -4.60
CA LEU A 67 -5.69 -1.93 -5.78
C LEU A 67 -4.52 -1.47 -6.66
N LEU A 68 -4.43 -0.18 -6.97
CA LEU A 68 -3.34 0.36 -7.79
C LEU A 68 -1.97 0.11 -7.14
N PHE A 69 -1.87 0.28 -5.82
CA PHE A 69 -0.65 -0.01 -5.06
C PHE A 69 -0.28 -1.50 -5.11
N ALA A 70 -1.24 -2.40 -4.90
CA ALA A 70 -1.02 -3.85 -4.98
C ALA A 70 -0.62 -4.29 -6.40
N GLU A 71 -1.28 -3.76 -7.42
CA GLU A 71 -0.92 -4.03 -8.82
C GLU A 71 0.48 -3.51 -9.19
N ALA A 72 0.87 -2.34 -8.64
CA ALA A 72 2.18 -1.74 -8.91
C ALA A 72 3.34 -2.50 -8.25
N ILE A 73 3.10 -3.08 -7.07
CA ILE A 73 4.05 -4.00 -6.43
C ILE A 73 4.13 -5.31 -7.23
N GLY A 74 2.98 -5.80 -7.67
CA GLY A 74 2.88 -7.07 -8.39
C GLY A 74 3.34 -8.26 -7.54
N GLU A 75 3.76 -9.33 -8.22
CA GLU A 75 4.35 -10.51 -7.58
C GLU A 75 5.88 -10.44 -7.50
N ASN A 76 6.49 -9.32 -7.92
CA ASN A 76 7.94 -9.20 -7.97
C ASN A 76 8.52 -9.02 -6.56
N PRO A 77 9.28 -9.99 -6.02
CA PRO A 77 9.86 -9.90 -4.68
C PRO A 77 10.88 -8.77 -4.54
N GLU A 78 11.43 -8.26 -5.65
CA GLU A 78 12.41 -7.19 -5.67
C GLU A 78 11.77 -5.78 -5.62
N THR A 79 10.46 -5.68 -5.86
CA THR A 79 9.75 -4.40 -5.82
C THR A 79 9.37 -4.06 -4.37
N GLY A 80 10.05 -3.06 -3.82
CA GLY A 80 9.74 -2.55 -2.49
C GLY A 80 8.39 -1.90 -2.38
N GLY A 81 7.78 -2.03 -1.20
CA GLY A 81 6.49 -1.43 -0.88
C GLY A 81 6.48 -0.81 0.51
N LEU A 82 5.97 0.42 0.62
CA LEU A 82 5.61 1.04 1.89
C LEU A 82 4.16 1.51 1.87
N LEU A 83 3.35 0.90 2.75
CA LEU A 83 1.96 1.28 2.95
C LEU A 83 1.83 2.20 4.17
N ILE A 84 1.44 3.45 3.97
CA ILE A 84 1.06 4.37 5.04
C ILE A 84 -0.44 4.61 4.93
N THR A 85 -1.20 4.24 5.96
CA THR A 85 -2.68 4.28 5.87
C THR A 85 -3.34 4.61 7.20
N ARG A 86 -4.54 5.21 7.15
CA ARG A 86 -5.38 5.43 8.33
C ARG A 86 -6.22 4.21 8.71
N LYS A 87 -6.39 3.25 7.80
CA LYS A 87 -7.02 1.97 8.11
C LYS A 87 -6.04 1.08 8.86
N SER A 88 -6.55 0.06 9.54
CA SER A 88 -5.71 -0.94 10.20
C SER A 88 -4.80 -1.63 9.16
N PRO A 89 -3.46 -1.56 9.30
CA PRO A 89 -2.55 -2.12 8.30
C PRO A 89 -2.74 -3.63 8.09
N SER A 90 -3.04 -4.38 9.16
CA SER A 90 -3.28 -5.83 9.07
C SER A 90 -4.51 -6.16 8.22
N ARG A 91 -5.57 -5.36 8.34
CA ARG A 91 -6.79 -5.51 7.53
C ARG A 91 -6.53 -5.22 6.06
N VAL A 92 -5.85 -4.11 5.76
CA VAL A 92 -5.52 -3.73 4.38
C VAL A 92 -4.60 -4.78 3.75
N LYS A 93 -3.56 -5.21 4.46
CA LYS A 93 -2.65 -6.25 3.95
C LYS A 93 -3.36 -7.54 3.60
N THR A 94 -4.26 -7.98 4.47
CA THR A 94 -5.04 -9.20 4.24
C THR A 94 -5.99 -9.05 3.05
N ALA A 95 -6.67 -7.91 2.93
CA ALA A 95 -7.64 -7.67 1.87
C ALA A 95 -7.01 -7.58 0.46
N TYR A 96 -5.77 -7.09 0.38
CA TYR A 96 -5.08 -6.79 -0.88
C TYR A 96 -3.87 -7.70 -1.16
N ASN A 97 -3.72 -8.80 -0.42
CA ASN A 97 -2.60 -9.73 -0.54
C ASN A 97 -1.20 -9.07 -0.45
N LEU A 98 -1.05 -8.08 0.43
CA LEU A 98 0.20 -7.34 0.64
C LEU A 98 1.03 -7.95 1.78
N ALA A 99 1.12 -9.28 1.82
CA ALA A 99 1.95 -9.98 2.78
C ALA A 99 3.43 -9.60 2.57
N GLY A 100 4.19 -9.39 3.65
CA GLY A 100 5.61 -9.00 3.58
C GLY A 100 5.88 -7.51 3.31
N ILE A 101 4.90 -6.73 2.86
CA ILE A 101 5.06 -5.29 2.60
C ILE A 101 5.19 -4.51 3.91
N SER A 102 6.10 -3.55 3.99
CA SER A 102 6.21 -2.68 5.17
C SER A 102 4.98 -1.80 5.29
N ALA A 103 4.43 -1.64 6.50
CA ALA A 103 3.26 -0.77 6.69
C ALA A 103 3.28 -0.01 8.00
N LEU A 104 2.78 1.21 7.94
CA LEU A 104 2.66 2.14 9.04
C LEU A 104 1.20 2.57 9.19
N TRP A 105 0.72 2.58 10.44
CA TRP A 105 -0.59 3.13 10.74
C TRP A 105 -0.46 4.63 10.99
N LEU A 106 -1.02 5.44 10.09
CA LEU A 106 -1.17 6.87 10.30
C LEU A 106 -2.29 7.11 11.34
N SER A 107 -1.88 7.28 12.60
CA SER A 107 -2.80 7.32 13.74
C SER A 107 -2.18 8.07 14.92
N GLN A 108 -3.01 8.39 15.93
CA GLN A 108 -2.56 8.90 17.23
C GLN A 108 -2.59 7.82 18.32
N LYS A 109 -2.85 6.56 17.96
CA LYS A 109 -2.88 5.45 18.90
C LYS A 109 -1.49 5.04 19.34
N GLU A 110 -1.38 4.59 20.58
CA GLU A 110 -0.16 3.98 21.12
C GLU A 110 -0.11 2.50 20.75
N GLU A 111 0.27 2.22 19.49
CA GLU A 111 0.48 0.87 18.96
C GLU A 111 1.84 0.80 18.25
N GLU A 112 2.30 -0.42 17.94
CA GLU A 112 3.50 -0.62 17.13
C GLU A 112 3.32 -0.11 15.69
N ASN A 113 4.41 0.29 15.05
CA ASN A 113 4.43 0.76 13.66
C ASN A 113 3.46 1.92 13.38
N VAL A 114 3.23 2.79 14.38
CA VAL A 114 2.42 4.01 14.23
C VAL A 114 3.27 5.20 13.78
N LEU A 115 2.72 5.96 12.83
CA LEU A 115 3.19 7.27 12.44
C LEU A 115 2.20 8.31 12.92
N TYR A 116 2.63 9.19 13.84
CA TYR A 116 1.80 10.29 14.30
C TYR A 116 1.70 11.36 13.21
N PRO A 117 0.50 11.93 12.96
CA PRO A 117 0.31 12.90 11.89
C PRO A 117 1.09 14.21 12.11
N SER A 118 1.45 14.53 13.35
CA SER A 118 2.30 15.68 13.70
C SER A 118 3.78 15.46 13.39
N GLN A 119 4.22 14.21 13.17
CA GLN A 119 5.62 13.84 12.93
C GLN A 119 5.98 13.87 11.45
N LEU A 120 5.71 15.01 10.79
CA LEU A 120 6.03 15.24 9.38
C LEU A 120 7.50 14.92 9.00
N PRO A 121 8.53 15.26 9.80
CA PRO A 121 9.90 14.86 9.48
C PRO A 121 10.11 13.34 9.46
N LYS A 122 9.42 12.60 10.34
CA LYS A 122 9.47 11.14 10.39
C LYS A 122 8.82 10.52 9.14
N LEU A 123 7.72 11.11 8.66
CA LEU A 123 7.09 10.72 7.38
C LEU A 123 8.09 10.81 6.23
N VAL A 124 8.75 11.97 6.07
CA VAL A 124 9.73 12.17 5.00
C VAL A 124 10.88 11.18 5.12
N TYR A 125 11.41 10.97 6.33
CA TYR A 125 12.49 10.02 6.57
C TYR A 125 12.11 8.60 6.15
N LEU A 126 10.94 8.11 6.57
CA LEU A 126 10.50 6.73 6.30
C LEU A 126 10.23 6.50 4.80
N ILE A 127 9.62 7.49 4.12
CA ILE A 127 9.44 7.41 2.66
C ILE A 127 10.80 7.42 1.96
N SER A 128 11.71 8.29 2.38
CA SER A 128 13.04 8.38 1.77
C SER A 128 13.81 7.08 1.93
N GLN A 129 13.77 6.48 3.12
CA GLN A 129 14.41 5.20 3.39
C GLN A 129 13.83 4.09 2.50
N ALA A 130 12.49 4.00 2.41
CA ALA A 130 11.84 3.00 1.56
C ALA A 130 12.21 3.12 0.08
N VAL A 131 12.47 4.35 -0.39
CA VAL A 131 12.88 4.63 -1.78
C VAL A 131 14.39 4.38 -1.99
N PHE A 132 15.23 4.58 -0.97
CA PHE A 132 16.67 4.31 -1.06
C PHE A 132 16.99 2.82 -1.00
N ASP A 133 16.31 2.08 -0.12
CA ASP A 133 16.63 0.68 0.16
C ASP A 133 16.29 -0.22 -1.04
N GLN A 134 15.29 0.15 -1.84
CA GLN A 134 14.76 -0.68 -2.93
C GLN A 134 14.46 0.17 -4.16
N LYS A 135 15.13 -0.13 -5.27
CA LYS A 135 14.90 0.58 -6.53
C LYS A 135 13.49 0.30 -7.05
N GLY A 136 12.81 1.31 -7.55
CA GLY A 136 11.43 1.18 -8.04
C GLY A 136 10.39 1.00 -6.92
N SER A 137 10.75 1.29 -5.67
CA SER A 137 9.85 1.19 -4.52
C SER A 137 8.59 2.01 -4.72
N VAL A 138 7.44 1.39 -4.43
CA VAL A 138 6.13 2.02 -4.49
C VAL A 138 5.69 2.36 -3.06
N VAL A 139 5.25 3.60 -2.86
CA VAL A 139 4.75 4.08 -1.58
C VAL A 139 3.30 4.51 -1.76
N LEU A 140 2.42 4.08 -0.86
CA LEU A 140 1.06 4.61 -0.74
C LEU A 140 0.96 5.45 0.52
N LEU A 141 0.61 6.73 0.38
CA LEU A 141 0.34 7.65 1.48
C LEU A 141 -1.15 7.99 1.53
N ASP A 142 -1.91 7.19 2.26
CA ASP A 142 -3.31 7.48 2.59
C ASP A 142 -3.41 8.37 3.84
N GLY A 143 -4.14 9.48 3.70
CA GLY A 143 -4.48 10.39 4.78
C GLY A 143 -3.75 11.74 4.69
N ILE A 144 -3.51 12.26 3.48
CA ILE A 144 -2.97 13.62 3.30
C ILE A 144 -3.89 14.66 3.95
N GLU A 145 -5.21 14.50 3.86
CA GLU A 145 -6.20 15.35 4.53
C GLU A 145 -6.01 15.32 6.04
N TYR A 146 -5.74 14.13 6.58
CA TYR A 146 -5.50 13.95 8.00
C TYR A 146 -4.18 14.61 8.44
N LEU A 147 -3.13 14.52 7.62
CA LEU A 147 -1.89 15.27 7.84
C LEU A 147 -2.17 16.78 7.85
N ILE A 148 -2.98 17.28 6.92
CA ILE A 148 -3.33 18.71 6.83
C ILE A 148 -4.14 19.15 8.05
N VAL A 149 -5.15 18.39 8.48
CA VAL A 149 -5.96 18.69 9.68
C VAL A 149 -5.11 18.80 10.94
N HIS A 150 -4.05 17.99 11.07
CA HIS A 150 -3.17 18.00 12.24
C HIS A 150 -2.01 19.00 12.11
N ASN A 151 -1.85 19.61 10.94
CA ASN A 151 -0.78 20.55 10.65
C ASN A 151 -1.37 21.79 9.95
N LYS A 152 -0.56 22.50 9.18
CA LYS A 152 -1.02 23.51 8.24
C LYS A 152 -0.70 23.01 6.84
N PHE A 153 -1.54 23.33 5.86
CA PHE A 153 -1.35 22.91 4.46
C PHE A 153 0.07 23.21 3.96
N GLU A 154 0.59 24.41 4.24
CA GLU A 154 1.92 24.83 3.77
C GLU A 154 3.04 23.97 4.37
N ARG A 155 2.86 23.43 5.57
CA ARG A 155 3.85 22.52 6.19
C ARG A 155 3.86 21.18 5.48
N VAL A 156 2.68 20.64 5.17
CA VAL A 156 2.54 19.37 4.43
C VAL A 156 3.07 19.52 3.01
N LEU A 157 2.69 20.59 2.30
CA LEU A 157 3.17 20.87 0.94
C LEU A 157 4.70 20.95 0.87
N LYS A 158 5.34 21.61 1.84
CA LYS A 158 6.82 21.65 1.92
C LYS A 158 7.45 20.27 2.09
N GLN A 159 6.81 19.35 2.83
CA GLN A 159 7.30 17.98 2.92
C GLN A 159 7.14 17.23 1.61
N LEU A 160 6.01 17.44 0.91
CA LEU A 160 5.78 16.83 -0.40
C LEU A 160 6.83 17.28 -1.42
N TYR A 161 7.26 18.54 -1.41
CA TYR A 161 8.38 18.98 -2.25
C TYR A 161 9.66 18.17 -1.97
N ILE A 162 10.01 17.96 -0.69
CA ILE A 162 11.20 17.18 -0.33
C ILE A 162 11.05 15.73 -0.79
N ILE A 163 9.89 15.12 -0.56
CA ILE A 163 9.61 13.75 -0.98
C ILE A 163 9.70 13.63 -2.51
N ARG A 164 9.12 14.58 -3.25
CA ARG A 164 9.18 14.62 -4.72
C ARG A 164 10.61 14.60 -5.24
N GLU A 165 11.49 15.41 -4.66
CA GLU A 165 12.92 15.43 -5.03
C GLU A 165 13.61 14.09 -4.75
N VAL A 166 13.26 13.43 -3.64
CA VAL A 166 13.75 12.09 -3.32
C VAL A 166 13.27 11.06 -4.34
N LEU A 167 11.98 11.07 -4.70
CA LEU A 167 11.43 10.19 -5.73
C LEU A 167 12.18 10.40 -7.05
N TYR A 168 12.27 11.65 -7.52
CA TYR A 168 12.92 11.99 -8.79
C TYR A 168 14.37 11.51 -8.87
N ARG A 169 15.12 11.65 -7.78
CA ARG A 169 16.55 11.26 -7.73
C ARG A 169 16.76 9.74 -7.66
N HIS A 170 15.87 9.01 -7.00
CA HIS A 170 16.09 7.60 -6.64
C HIS A 170 15.13 6.62 -7.34
N GLY A 171 14.20 7.12 -8.16
CA GLY A 171 13.30 6.30 -8.96
C GLY A 171 12.13 5.69 -8.18
N GLY A 172 11.73 6.29 -7.05
CA GLY A 172 10.56 5.85 -6.29
C GLY A 172 9.24 6.31 -6.90
N ILE A 173 8.14 5.64 -6.56
CA ILE A 173 6.77 6.03 -6.94
C ILE A 173 5.99 6.34 -5.67
N LEU A 174 5.30 7.48 -5.63
CA LEU A 174 4.38 7.81 -4.54
C LEU A 174 2.95 7.94 -5.06
N LEU A 175 2.03 7.23 -4.44
CA LEU A 175 0.59 7.34 -4.63
C LEU A 175 -0.01 8.08 -3.44
N ILE A 176 -0.75 9.16 -3.71
CA ILE A 176 -1.48 9.93 -2.69
C ILE A 176 -2.96 9.92 -3.07
N PRO A 177 -3.79 9.10 -2.41
CA PRO A 177 -5.24 9.17 -2.53
C PRO A 177 -5.72 10.50 -1.94
N LEU A 178 -6.63 11.17 -2.64
CA LEU A 178 -7.37 12.30 -2.09
C LEU A 178 -8.74 12.49 -2.74
N ASP A 179 -9.65 13.09 -1.98
CA ASP A 179 -10.91 13.63 -2.50
C ASP A 179 -10.71 15.11 -2.89
N PRO A 180 -10.76 15.49 -4.18
CA PRO A 180 -10.60 16.88 -4.60
C PRO A 180 -11.59 17.84 -3.93
N GLU A 181 -12.79 17.37 -3.55
CA GLU A 181 -13.81 18.18 -2.88
C GLU A 181 -13.41 18.57 -1.44
N ALA A 182 -12.43 17.88 -0.84
CA ALA A 182 -11.94 18.17 0.50
C ALA A 182 -10.92 19.32 0.56
N PHE A 183 -10.55 19.90 -0.60
CA PHE A 183 -9.52 20.92 -0.73
C PHE A 183 -10.09 22.18 -1.37
N SER A 184 -9.53 23.35 -0.99
CA SER A 184 -9.79 24.57 -1.77
C SER A 184 -9.15 24.47 -3.16
N GLU A 185 -9.69 25.19 -4.15
CA GLU A 185 -9.11 25.25 -5.51
C GLU A 185 -7.63 25.61 -5.50
N LYS A 186 -7.23 26.50 -4.59
CA LYS A 186 -5.84 26.93 -4.42
C LYS A 186 -4.96 25.80 -3.90
N GLU A 187 -5.40 25.08 -2.87
CA GLU A 187 -4.65 23.95 -2.30
C GLU A 187 -4.52 22.81 -3.30
N LEU A 188 -5.63 22.47 -3.96
CA LEU A 188 -5.63 21.44 -5.00
C LEU A 188 -4.69 21.82 -6.15
N GLY A 189 -4.72 23.07 -6.62
CA GLY A 189 -3.83 23.56 -7.66
C GLY A 189 -2.33 23.48 -7.29
N PHE A 190 -1.99 23.67 -6.00
CA PHE A 190 -0.61 23.43 -5.54
C PHE A 190 -0.23 21.95 -5.57
N LEU A 191 -1.12 21.07 -5.12
CA LEU A 191 -0.86 19.63 -5.13
C LEU A 191 -0.72 19.11 -6.56
N GLU A 192 -1.62 19.50 -7.46
CA GLU A 192 -1.62 19.09 -8.87
C GLU A 192 -0.37 19.58 -9.62
N LYS A 193 0.14 20.76 -9.28
CA LYS A 193 1.37 21.27 -9.92
C LYS A 193 2.59 20.40 -9.66
N GLU A 194 2.64 19.72 -8.52
CA GLU A 194 3.77 18.90 -8.10
C GLU A 194 3.64 17.42 -8.47
N SER A 195 2.49 17.02 -9.01
CA SER A 195 2.11 15.62 -9.15
C SER A 195 1.39 15.36 -10.47
N VAL A 196 1.18 14.08 -10.76
CA VAL A 196 0.39 13.64 -11.92
C VAL A 196 -0.95 13.14 -11.42
N SER A 197 -2.05 13.74 -11.87
CA SER A 197 -3.41 13.32 -11.50
C SER A 197 -3.85 12.06 -12.28
N ILE A 198 -4.39 11.05 -11.59
CA ILE A 198 -4.92 9.80 -12.15
C ILE A 198 -6.21 9.33 -11.46
#